data_AF-A0A0H5Q4G0-F1
#
_entry.id   AF-A0A0H5Q4G0-F1
#
_cell.length_a   1.000
_cell.length_b   1.000
_cell.length_c   1.000
_cell.angle_alpha   90.00
_cell.angle_beta   90.00
_cell.angle_gamma   90.00
#
_symmetry.space_group_name_H-M   'P 1'
#
loop_
_entity.id
_entity.type
_entity.pdbx_description
1 polymer ?
#
loop_
_entity_poly.entity_id
_entity_poly.type
_entity_poly.pdbx_seq_one_letter_code
_entity_poly.pdbx_strand_id
1 'polypeptide(L)'
;MAKNPFMHFVQDLEKEAEDFLRKYECADAIDTPRCIPIRDIATRLMSLDIVDTEYLSYDGSVQGAIAFTNGIIDVYDWSTEQNIGYEVSHPTLFVDADILNVGRVNNTIAHECFHWWRRKQL
;
A
#
# COMPACT_ATOMS: atom_id res chain seq x y z
N MET A 1 -5.73 -26.46 -25.97
CA MET A 1 -6.43 -25.24 -25.55
C MET A 1 -5.74 -24.05 -26.20
N ALA A 2 -6.46 -23.22 -26.95
CA ALA A 2 -5.86 -22.10 -27.69
C ALA A 2 -5.45 -20.99 -26.70
N LYS A 3 -4.20 -20.52 -26.82
CA LYS A 3 -3.65 -19.43 -26.01
C LYS A 3 -4.33 -18.13 -26.45
N ASN A 4 -5.09 -17.49 -25.56
CA ASN A 4 -5.79 -16.24 -25.87
C ASN A 4 -4.77 -15.15 -26.25
N PRO A 5 -4.78 -14.62 -27.49
CA PRO A 5 -3.79 -13.66 -27.96
C PRO A 5 -3.93 -12.27 -27.33
N PHE A 6 -4.97 -12.02 -26.53
CA PHE A 6 -5.21 -10.76 -25.83
C PHE A 6 -4.93 -10.82 -24.32
N MET A 7 -4.64 -12.00 -23.77
CA MET A 7 -4.12 -12.10 -22.39
C MET A 7 -2.59 -12.15 -22.44
N HIS A 8 -1.98 -10.98 -22.26
CA HIS A 8 -0.57 -10.89 -21.92
C HIS A 8 -0.29 -11.75 -20.66
N PHE A 9 0.90 -12.34 -20.60
CA PHE A 9 1.36 -13.17 -19.48
C PHE A 9 1.14 -12.43 -18.16
N VAL A 10 0.14 -12.82 -17.39
CA VAL A 10 -0.03 -12.34 -16.02
C VAL A 10 1.11 -13.01 -15.26
N GLN A 11 2.03 -12.20 -14.72
CA GLN A 11 2.91 -12.65 -13.65
C GLN A 11 2.04 -13.40 -12.63
N ASP A 12 2.50 -14.50 -12.04
CA ASP A 12 1.64 -15.30 -11.15
C ASP A 12 1.35 -14.52 -9.85
N LEU A 13 0.42 -13.57 -9.92
CA LEU A 13 0.03 -12.66 -8.85
C LEU A 13 -0.62 -13.42 -7.70
N GLU A 14 -1.24 -14.57 -8.00
CA GLU A 14 -1.74 -15.51 -6.99
C GLU A 14 -0.58 -16.08 -6.19
N LYS A 15 0.46 -16.59 -6.86
CA LYS A 15 1.66 -17.05 -6.16
C LYS A 15 2.34 -15.95 -5.35
N GLU A 16 2.45 -14.73 -5.89
CA GLU A 16 3.01 -13.60 -5.13
C GLU A 16 2.15 -13.24 -3.91
N ALA A 17 0.82 -13.28 -4.04
CA ALA A 17 -0.09 -13.05 -2.91
C ALA A 17 0.06 -14.15 -1.85
N GLU A 18 0.14 -15.42 -2.25
CA GLU A 18 0.42 -16.53 -1.33
C GLU A 18 1.77 -16.36 -0.63
N ASP A 19 2.83 -16.02 -1.37
CA ASP A 19 4.17 -15.83 -0.82
C ASP A 19 4.20 -14.65 0.18
N PHE A 20 3.47 -13.57 -0.12
CA PHE A 20 3.27 -12.45 0.80
C PHE A 20 2.59 -12.92 2.10
N LEU A 21 1.48 -13.66 2.00
CA LEU A 21 0.75 -14.19 3.15
C LEU A 21 1.62 -15.13 3.99
N ARG A 22 2.39 -16.02 3.34
CA ARG A 22 3.34 -16.91 4.03
C ARG A 22 4.45 -16.15 4.73
N LYS A 23 4.98 -15.10 4.10
CA LYS A 23 6.04 -14.26 4.67
C LYS A 23 5.59 -13.54 5.93
N TYR A 24 4.38 -13.00 5.91
CA TYR A 24 3.87 -12.09 6.95
C TYR A 24 2.90 -12.77 7.91
N GLU A 25 3.20 -14.03 8.25
CA GLU A 25 2.53 -14.79 9.32
C GLU A 25 1.02 -14.96 9.12
N CYS A 26 0.56 -15.01 7.86
CA CYS A 26 -0.85 -15.15 7.47
C CYS A 26 -1.08 -16.35 6.51
N ALA A 27 -0.25 -17.39 6.57
CA ALA A 27 -0.37 -18.56 5.70
C ALA A 27 -1.70 -19.31 5.87
N ASP A 28 -2.32 -19.25 7.05
CA ASP A 28 -3.64 -19.82 7.33
C ASP A 28 -4.75 -19.20 6.46
N ALA A 29 -4.58 -17.93 6.07
CA ALA A 29 -5.56 -17.20 5.26
C ALA A 29 -5.67 -17.68 3.80
N ILE A 30 -4.73 -18.51 3.34
CA ILE A 30 -4.73 -19.08 1.99
C ILE A 30 -5.89 -20.08 1.84
N ASP A 31 -6.09 -20.93 2.84
CA ASP A 31 -7.10 -21.98 2.81
C ASP A 31 -8.36 -21.62 3.64
N THR A 32 -8.23 -20.67 4.57
CA THR A 32 -9.32 -20.29 5.49
C THR A 32 -9.63 -18.79 5.38
N PRO A 33 -10.82 -18.38 4.90
CA PRO A 33 -11.19 -16.98 4.81
C PRO A 33 -11.12 -16.28 6.17
N ARG A 34 -10.30 -15.24 6.26
CA ARG A 34 -10.16 -14.39 7.44
C ARG A 34 -9.76 -12.97 7.07
N CYS A 35 -9.94 -12.05 8.03
CA CYS A 35 -9.39 -10.71 7.89
C CYS A 35 -7.85 -10.77 7.97
N ILE A 36 -7.19 -10.12 7.00
CA ILE A 36 -5.75 -9.89 7.02
C ILE A 36 -5.47 -8.63 7.84
N PRO A 37 -4.64 -8.70 8.90
CA PRO A 37 -4.33 -7.56 9.76
C PRO A 37 -3.30 -6.64 9.08
N ILE A 38 -3.66 -6.04 7.94
CA ILE A 38 -2.70 -5.38 7.04
C ILE A 38 -1.96 -4.20 7.70
N ARG A 39 -2.61 -3.48 8.62
CA ARG A 39 -1.97 -2.41 9.41
C ARG A 39 -0.88 -2.96 10.33
N ASP A 40 -1.09 -4.12 10.95
CA ASP A 40 -0.08 -4.77 11.78
C ASP A 40 1.05 -5.33 10.92
N ILE A 41 0.75 -5.88 9.75
CA ILE A 41 1.76 -6.33 8.79
C ILE A 41 2.66 -5.14 8.41
N ALA A 42 2.08 -4.02 8.00
CA ALA A 42 2.81 -2.80 7.61
C ALA A 42 3.71 -2.28 8.75
N THR A 43 3.15 -2.09 9.94
CA THR A 43 3.84 -1.43 11.05
C THR A 43 4.81 -2.36 11.78
N ARG A 44 4.39 -3.59 12.09
CA ARG A 44 5.15 -4.50 12.96
C ARG A 44 6.08 -5.42 12.19
N LEU A 45 5.65 -5.94 11.04
CA LEU A 45 6.42 -6.95 10.29
C LEU A 45 7.23 -6.33 9.14
N MET A 46 6.76 -5.23 8.56
CA MET A 46 7.46 -4.50 7.50
C MET A 46 8.23 -3.28 8.00
N SER A 47 7.97 -2.86 9.26
CA SER A 47 8.59 -1.69 9.89
C SER A 47 8.37 -0.40 9.09
N LEU A 48 7.16 -0.20 8.59
CA LEU A 48 6.72 1.00 7.91
C LEU A 48 5.92 1.89 8.85
N ASP A 49 6.12 3.19 8.79
CA ASP A 49 5.19 4.15 9.38
C ASP A 49 3.94 4.29 8.50
N ILE A 50 2.81 4.65 9.12
CA ILE A 50 1.55 4.95 8.42
C ILE A 50 1.17 6.39 8.74
N VAL A 51 1.00 7.20 7.69
CA VAL A 51 0.40 8.53 7.77
C VAL A 51 -0.97 8.47 7.11
N ASP A 52 -2.03 8.65 7.89
CA ASP A 52 -3.42 8.70 7.41
C ASP A 52 -4.14 9.99 7.84
N THR A 53 -3.37 11.03 8.13
CA THR A 53 -3.85 12.35 8.57
C THR A 53 -3.71 13.44 7.51
N GLU A 54 -2.96 13.16 6.43
CA GLU A 54 -2.67 14.12 5.36
C GLU A 54 -3.51 13.83 4.12
N TYR A 55 -3.86 14.89 3.38
CA TYR A 55 -4.49 14.76 2.06
C TYR A 55 -3.40 14.64 1.01
N LEU A 56 -3.60 13.79 0.01
CA LEU A 56 -2.59 13.52 -1.03
C LEU A 56 -2.90 14.23 -2.35
N SER A 57 -4.13 14.71 -2.52
CA SER A 57 -4.54 15.45 -3.72
C SER A 57 -5.79 16.28 -3.46
N TYR A 58 -5.95 17.38 -4.19
CA TYR A 58 -7.10 18.28 -4.06
C TYR A 58 -8.44 17.64 -4.51
N ASP A 59 -8.38 16.66 -5.41
CA ASP A 59 -9.54 16.03 -6.07
C ASP A 59 -9.71 14.54 -5.71
N GLY A 60 -8.91 14.02 -4.78
CA GLY A 60 -8.93 12.61 -4.39
C GLY A 60 -8.39 11.66 -5.47
N SER A 61 -7.64 12.17 -6.46
CA SER A 61 -6.99 11.35 -7.48
C SER A 61 -5.87 10.45 -6.93
N VAL A 62 -5.29 10.80 -5.78
CA VAL A 62 -4.26 10.02 -5.09
C VAL A 62 -4.86 9.42 -3.81
N GLN A 63 -4.93 8.09 -3.74
CA GLN A 63 -5.48 7.38 -2.58
C GLN A 63 -4.42 6.94 -1.57
N GLY A 64 -3.20 6.70 -2.05
CA GLY A 64 -2.09 6.26 -1.24
C GLY A 64 -0.77 6.53 -1.96
N ALA A 65 0.31 6.50 -1.18
CA ALA A 65 1.66 6.63 -1.69
C ALA A 65 2.64 5.98 -0.71
N ILE A 66 3.85 5.68 -1.18
CA ILE A 66 4.90 5.14 -0.30
C ILE A 66 6.23 5.84 -0.56
N ALA A 67 6.80 6.37 0.52
CA ALA A 67 8.18 6.77 0.56
C ALA A 67 9.04 5.58 0.99
N PHE A 68 9.93 5.15 0.10
CA PHE A 68 10.76 3.96 0.35
C PHE A 68 12.02 4.24 1.17
N THR A 69 12.38 5.51 1.33
CA THR A 69 13.54 6.01 2.07
C THR A 69 13.16 7.36 2.69
N ASN A 70 14.09 7.98 3.41
CA ASN A 70 13.95 9.38 3.76
C ASN A 70 13.83 10.26 2.50
N GLY A 71 13.13 11.39 2.63
CA GLY A 71 12.86 12.29 1.51
C GLY A 71 11.72 13.26 1.80
N ILE A 72 11.19 13.84 0.72
CA ILE A 72 10.03 14.72 0.77
C ILE A 72 8.95 14.11 -0.13
N ILE A 73 7.73 14.03 0.37
CA ILE A 73 6.55 13.67 -0.40
C ILE A 73 5.61 14.88 -0.44
N ASP A 74 4.93 15.10 -1.56
CA ASP A 74 3.95 16.17 -1.66
C ASP A 74 2.63 15.74 -1.00
N VAL A 75 2.11 16.59 -0.12
CA VAL A 75 0.77 16.48 0.46
C VAL A 75 -0.02 17.76 0.18
N TYR A 76 -1.33 17.67 0.10
CA TYR A 76 -2.21 18.80 -0.17
C TYR A 76 -2.67 19.46 1.14
N ASP A 77 -2.34 20.74 1.30
CA ASP A 77 -2.77 21.54 2.44
C ASP A 77 -4.00 22.40 2.08
N TRP A 78 -5.14 22.07 2.67
CA TRP A 78 -6.39 22.81 2.49
C TRP A 78 -6.34 24.24 3.03
N SER A 79 -5.44 24.56 3.95
CA SER A 79 -5.34 25.92 4.49
C SER A 79 -4.70 26.90 3.52
N THR A 80 -3.77 26.42 2.68
CA THR A 80 -3.07 27.20 1.67
C THR A 80 -3.52 26.90 0.24
N GLU A 81 -4.34 25.88 0.05
CA GLU A 81 -4.79 25.33 -1.25
C GLU A 81 -3.62 24.94 -2.18
N GLN A 82 -2.51 24.48 -1.59
CA GLN A 82 -1.27 24.15 -2.29
C GLN A 82 -0.73 22.78 -1.89
N ASN A 83 0.06 22.18 -2.78
CA ASN A 83 0.90 21.04 -2.40
C ASN A 83 2.10 21.56 -1.61
N ILE A 84 2.32 20.98 -0.43
CA ILE A 84 3.46 21.26 0.44
C ILE A 84 4.30 19.99 0.62
N GLY A 85 5.58 20.17 0.91
CA GLY A 85 6.48 19.05 1.18
C GLY A 85 6.34 18.52 2.60
N TYR A 86 6.02 17.24 2.74
CA TYR A 86 6.07 16.49 3.99
C TYR A 86 7.40 15.74 4.08
N GLU A 87 8.21 16.04 5.10
CA GLU A 87 9.49 15.37 5.32
C GLU A 87 9.29 14.01 5.99
N VAL A 88 9.86 12.97 5.37
CA VAL A 88 9.90 11.60 5.93
C VAL A 88 11.34 11.22 6.25
N SER A 89 11.54 10.63 7.43
CA SER A 89 12.87 10.23 7.92
C SER A 89 13.17 8.74 7.72
N HIS A 90 12.14 7.93 7.47
CA HIS A 90 12.22 6.48 7.30
C HIS A 90 11.17 6.02 6.28
N PRO A 91 11.13 4.74 5.88
CA PRO A 91 10.06 4.23 5.02
C PRO A 91 8.67 4.45 5.62
N THR A 92 7.81 5.14 4.87
CA THR A 92 6.49 5.57 5.33
C THR A 92 5.47 5.38 4.21
N LEU A 93 4.34 4.75 4.53
CA LEU A 93 3.19 4.67 3.64
C LEU A 93 2.17 5.73 4.03
N PHE A 94 1.51 6.29 3.03
CA PHE A 94 0.47 7.29 3.16
C PHE A 94 -0.84 6.70 2.69
N VAL A 95 -1.90 7.01 3.42
CA VAL A 95 -3.29 6.79 3.01
C VAL A 95 -3.96 8.15 3.03
N ASP A 96 -4.65 8.51 1.96
CA ASP A 96 -5.34 9.79 1.89
C ASP A 96 -6.39 9.91 3.01
N ALA A 97 -6.33 11.02 3.75
CA ALA A 97 -7.18 11.28 4.91
C ALA A 97 -8.69 11.35 4.59
N ASP A 98 -9.07 11.58 3.33
CA ASP A 98 -10.47 11.62 2.89
C ASP A 98 -11.06 10.20 2.66
N ILE A 99 -10.25 9.15 2.80
CA ILE A 99 -10.73 7.75 2.69
C ILE A 99 -11.38 7.31 4.00
N LEU A 100 -12.69 7.55 4.12
CA LEU A 100 -13.47 7.17 5.31
C LEU A 100 -13.86 5.68 5.37
N ASN A 101 -13.79 4.97 4.24
CA ASN A 101 -14.19 3.57 4.18
C ASN A 101 -13.04 2.65 4.62
N VAL A 102 -13.22 1.93 5.73
CA VAL A 102 -12.21 1.01 6.29
C VAL A 102 -11.73 -0.05 5.28
N GLY A 103 -12.60 -0.54 4.41
CA GLY A 103 -12.23 -1.50 3.36
C GLY A 103 -11.29 -0.87 2.32
N ARG A 104 -11.55 0.38 1.91
CA ARG A 104 -10.68 1.14 1.02
C ARG A 104 -9.36 1.47 1.68
N VAL A 105 -9.36 1.92 2.94
CA VAL A 105 -8.13 2.14 3.74
C VAL A 105 -7.28 0.87 3.74
N ASN A 106 -7.85 -0.27 4.12
CA ASN A 106 -7.12 -1.54 4.16
C ASN A 106 -6.62 -1.97 2.78
N ASN A 107 -7.38 -1.71 1.71
CA ASN A 107 -6.94 -2.01 0.35
C ASN A 107 -5.78 -1.11 -0.09
N THR A 108 -5.82 0.18 0.22
CA THR A 108 -4.72 1.12 -0.06
C THR A 108 -3.46 0.68 0.70
N ILE A 109 -3.58 0.36 1.98
CA ILE A 109 -2.43 -0.12 2.77
C ILE A 109 -1.87 -1.41 2.17
N ALA A 110 -2.73 -2.36 1.77
CA ALA A 110 -2.29 -3.59 1.10
C ALA A 110 -1.56 -3.30 -0.22
N HIS A 111 -2.05 -2.34 -1.00
CA HIS A 111 -1.43 -1.89 -2.25
C HIS A 111 -0.02 -1.33 -2.03
N GLU A 112 0.13 -0.41 -1.07
CA GLU A 112 1.43 0.18 -0.73
C GLU A 112 2.38 -0.85 -0.09
N CYS A 113 1.86 -1.77 0.73
CA CYS A 113 2.64 -2.89 1.24
C CYS A 113 3.17 -3.78 0.10
N PHE A 114 2.37 -4.01 -0.95
CA PHE A 114 2.84 -4.76 -2.11
C PHE A 114 3.93 -4.02 -2.88
N HIS A 115 3.84 -2.69 -3.03
CA HIS A 115 4.93 -1.90 -3.62
C HIS A 115 6.23 -2.03 -2.83
N TRP A 116 6.16 -2.00 -1.50
CA TRP A 116 7.31 -2.28 -0.63
C TRP A 116 7.87 -3.68 -0.81
N TRP A 117 7.00 -4.70 -0.74
CA TRP A 117 7.34 -6.10 -0.92
C TRP A 117 8.07 -6.34 -2.23
N ARG A 118 7.52 -5.83 -3.34
CA ARG A 118 8.10 -5.98 -4.67
C ARG A 118 9.43 -5.25 -4.80
N ARG A 119 9.58 -4.06 -4.21
CA ARG A 119 10.87 -3.34 -4.22
C ARG A 119 11.95 -4.10 -3.47
N LYS A 120 11.63 -4.83 -2.40
CA LYS A 120 12.62 -5.67 -1.68
C LYS A 120 13.12 -6.86 -2.48
N GLN A 121 12.42 -7.27 -3.54
CA GLN A 121 12.80 -8.41 -4.38
C GLN A 121 13.66 -8.02 -5.61
N LEU A 122 13.77 -6.72 -5.91
CA LEU A 122 14.59 -6.16 -7.00
C LEU A 122 15.96 -5.71 -6.51
#